data_AF-A0ABD1FAQ2-F1
#
_entry.id   AF-A0ABD1FAQ2-F1
#
_cell.length_a   1.000
_cell.length_b   1.000
_cell.length_c   1.000
_cell.angle_alpha   90.00
_cell.angle_beta   90.00
_cell.angle_gamma   90.00
#
_symmetry.space_group_name_H-M   'P 1'
#
loop_
_entity.id
_entity.type
_entity.pdbx_description
1 polymer ?
#
loop_
_entity_poly.entity_id
_entity_poly.type
_entity_poly.pdbx_seq_one_letter_code
_entity_poly.pdbx_strand_id
1 'polypeptide(L)'
;MSGNHVLKFFAVANFFKENPKQLERGENAYTSGHVKSMQLRKEVQPASLKGTVLASMKKTIYTVEVSIDLKEQAILSATCTCPRGQALCHHIAALLYYTHYNVSSTDVEQKWTIKAGSSSEIVKVIEELYGCGENKFMAMSGDISTEKIEEFKKNLGQTNVVGFSWLLKSNPEKPVPRFLTNIDEILLSEGYLSSEDKSTYLMAKCAVSEEEVQEIVAATIGQHSNENWLIARKYRITASRFGLVLNACRRGCFPPSLFKALMEGYSLDRVRAVQWGKDNEQTAIQKFRQKPTLK
;
A
#
# COMPACT_ATOMS: atom_id res chain seq x y z
N MET A 1 10.96 -7.33 19.96
CA MET A 1 9.89 -6.58 19.29
C MET A 1 10.35 -5.15 19.10
N SER A 2 10.90 -4.81 17.94
CA SER A 2 11.33 -3.45 17.61
C SER A 2 10.10 -2.64 17.20
N GLY A 3 9.49 -1.92 18.13
CA GLY A 3 8.43 -0.97 17.80
C GLY A 3 8.98 0.20 16.98
N ASN A 4 8.21 0.72 16.03
CA ASN A 4 8.57 1.88 15.22
C ASN A 4 8.39 3.19 16.03
N HIS A 5 9.21 3.39 17.04
CA HIS A 5 9.20 4.54 17.94
C HIS A 5 9.83 5.78 17.27
N VAL A 6 9.24 6.97 17.46
CA VAL A 6 9.78 8.24 16.90
C VAL A 6 11.15 8.57 17.49
N LEU A 7 11.27 8.41 18.80
CA LEU A 7 12.51 8.59 19.55
C LEU A 7 13.05 7.20 19.88
N LYS A 8 14.23 6.85 19.38
CA LYS A 8 14.87 5.58 19.72
C LYS A 8 15.44 5.63 21.13
N PHE A 9 15.31 4.53 21.88
CA PHE A 9 15.85 4.43 23.23
C PHE A 9 17.37 4.64 23.28
N PHE A 10 18.10 4.22 22.24
CA PHE A 10 19.54 4.46 22.12
C PHE A 10 19.90 5.95 22.24
N ALA A 11 19.10 6.85 21.67
CA ALA A 11 19.30 8.30 21.77
C ALA A 11 19.17 8.79 23.22
N VAL A 12 18.17 8.26 23.93
CA VAL A 12 17.91 8.58 25.35
C VAL A 12 19.06 8.08 26.21
N ALA A 13 19.49 6.82 26.02
CA ALA A 13 20.59 6.23 26.77
C ALA A 13 21.91 6.98 26.54
N ASN A 14 22.19 7.38 25.29
CA ASN A 14 23.40 8.14 24.96
C ASN A 14 23.38 9.55 25.60
N PHE A 15 22.23 10.22 25.61
CA PHE A 15 22.08 11.53 26.23
C PHE A 15 22.30 11.50 27.76
N PHE A 16 21.95 10.39 28.42
CA PHE A 16 22.17 10.18 29.85
C PHE A 16 23.42 9.37 30.20
N LYS A 17 24.35 9.17 29.26
CA LYS A 17 25.52 8.29 29.43
C LYS A 17 26.35 8.63 30.68
N GLU A 18 26.50 9.91 31.00
CA GLU A 18 27.25 10.38 32.18
C GLU A 18 26.40 10.45 33.46
N ASN A 19 25.07 10.29 33.35
CA ASN A 19 24.11 10.43 34.46
C ASN A 19 23.12 9.23 34.55
N PRO A 20 23.60 7.97 34.61
CA PRO A 20 22.73 6.78 34.54
C PRO A 20 21.73 6.70 35.69
N LYS A 21 22.07 7.20 36.88
CA LYS A 21 21.16 7.24 38.03
C LYS A 21 19.90 8.09 37.78
N GLN A 22 19.99 9.11 36.93
CA GLN A 22 18.83 9.94 36.57
C GLN A 22 17.94 9.25 35.55
N LEU A 23 18.54 8.41 34.68
CA LEU A 23 17.82 7.60 33.73
C LEU A 23 16.95 6.56 34.46
N GLU A 24 17.53 5.81 35.41
CA GLU A 24 16.81 4.81 36.23
C GLU A 24 15.67 5.45 37.05
N ARG A 25 15.93 6.60 37.69
CA ARG A 25 14.89 7.34 38.40
C ARG A 25 13.79 7.87 37.46
N GLY A 26 14.15 8.23 36.23
CA GLY A 26 13.21 8.66 35.21
C GLY A 26 12.30 7.53 34.76
N GLU A 27 12.83 6.32 34.63
CA GLU A 27 12.05 5.12 34.34
C GLU A 27 11.03 4.84 35.43
N ASN A 28 11.44 4.90 36.71
CA ASN A 28 10.54 4.75 37.85
C ASN A 28 9.43 5.82 37.86
N ALA A 29 9.76 7.06 37.50
CA ALA A 29 8.76 8.13 37.41
C ALA A 29 7.80 7.94 36.22
N TYR A 30 8.28 7.39 35.11
CA TYR A 30 7.44 7.01 33.97
C TYR A 30 6.47 5.87 34.34
N THR A 31 6.96 4.78 34.92
CA THR A 31 6.15 3.62 35.31
C THR A 31 5.12 3.97 36.40
N SER A 32 5.46 4.91 37.28
CA SER A 32 4.55 5.45 38.31
C SER A 32 3.51 6.45 37.75
N GLY A 33 3.48 6.73 36.45
CA GLY A 33 2.48 7.61 35.83
C GLY A 33 2.62 9.09 36.19
N HIS A 34 3.84 9.56 36.45
CA HIS A 34 4.09 10.95 36.82
C HIS A 34 4.07 11.92 35.63
N VAL A 35 4.12 11.44 34.39
CA VAL A 35 3.96 12.27 33.18
C VAL A 35 2.47 12.54 32.96
N LYS A 36 2.06 13.81 32.96
CA LYS A 36 0.64 14.22 32.85
C LYS A 36 0.26 14.71 31.47
N SER A 37 1.18 15.34 30.76
CA SER A 37 0.95 15.76 29.38
C SER A 37 2.24 15.72 28.59
N MET A 38 2.10 15.51 27.28
CA MET A 38 3.19 15.49 26.32
C MET A 38 2.68 16.02 24.98
N GLN A 39 3.44 16.92 24.37
CA GLN A 39 3.20 17.47 23.05
C GLN A 39 4.52 17.42 22.26
N LEU A 40 4.50 16.77 21.11
CA LEU A 40 5.63 16.70 20.19
C LEU A 40 5.27 17.47 18.92
N ARG A 41 6.01 18.55 18.62
CA ARG A 41 5.87 19.31 17.37
C ARG A 41 6.94 18.85 16.39
N LYS A 42 6.54 18.04 15.40
CA LYS A 42 7.43 17.46 14.38
C LYS A 42 7.71 18.44 13.23
N GLU A 43 6.89 19.48 13.09
CA GLU A 43 6.92 20.44 11.97
C GLU A 43 8.08 21.43 12.07
N VAL A 44 8.57 21.68 13.29
CA VAL A 44 9.71 22.57 13.56
C VAL A 44 10.99 21.73 13.57
N GLN A 45 12.07 22.24 12.97
CA GLN A 45 13.40 21.61 13.03
C GLN A 45 14.37 22.52 13.80
N PRO A 46 14.98 22.06 14.90
CA PRO A 46 14.80 20.74 15.54
C PRO A 46 13.40 20.56 16.15
N ALA A 47 12.93 19.31 16.25
CA ALA A 47 11.61 18.98 16.77
C ALA A 47 11.51 19.35 18.25
N SER A 48 10.40 19.98 18.63
CA SER A 48 10.18 20.47 19.99
C SER A 48 9.26 19.52 20.74
N LEU A 49 9.76 18.92 21.82
CA LEU A 49 9.01 18.10 22.77
C LEU A 49 8.77 18.91 24.05
N LYS A 50 7.50 19.09 24.43
CA LYS A 50 7.10 19.78 25.65
C LYS A 50 6.17 18.90 26.47
N GLY A 51 6.37 18.83 27.77
CA GLY A 51 5.52 18.02 28.64
C GLY A 51 5.53 18.49 30.08
N THR A 52 4.57 17.98 30.85
CA THR A 52 4.45 18.25 32.28
C THR A 52 4.61 16.97 33.09
N VAL A 53 5.48 17.03 34.10
CA VAL A 53 5.87 15.88 34.93
C VAL A 53 5.72 16.23 36.40
N LEU A 54 5.08 15.36 37.18
CA LEU A 54 4.94 15.51 38.63
C LEU A 54 6.28 15.28 39.35
N ALA A 55 6.46 16.01 40.45
CA ALA A 55 7.53 15.73 41.39
C ALA A 55 7.27 14.40 42.13
N SER A 56 8.31 13.62 42.39
CA SER A 56 8.20 12.30 43.01
C SER A 56 7.50 12.28 44.39
N MET A 57 7.56 13.36 45.16
CA MET A 57 7.07 13.40 46.56
C MET A 57 6.05 14.52 46.82
N LYS A 58 5.83 15.41 45.85
CA LYS A 58 4.98 16.61 46.00
C LYS A 58 4.01 16.70 44.83
N LYS A 59 2.84 17.31 45.03
CA LYS A 59 1.88 17.60 43.95
C LYS A 59 2.34 18.72 42.99
N THR A 60 3.59 19.16 43.09
CA THR A 60 4.19 20.16 42.23
C THR A 60 4.42 19.58 40.84
N ILE A 61 4.08 20.36 39.80
CA ILE A 61 4.23 19.98 38.40
C ILE A 61 5.39 20.79 37.82
N TYR A 62 6.33 20.10 37.17
CA TYR A 62 7.42 20.73 36.43
C TYR A 62 7.15 20.65 34.93
N THR A 63 7.54 21.71 34.22
CA THR A 63 7.49 21.75 32.76
C THR A 63 8.86 21.33 32.24
N VAL A 64 8.86 20.44 31.25
CA VAL A 64 10.05 19.94 30.58
C VAL A 64 9.95 20.28 29.11
N GLU A 65 11.01 20.83 28.56
CA GLU A 65 11.16 21.17 27.14
C GLU A 65 12.45 20.54 26.61
N VAL A 66 12.35 19.83 25.49
CA VAL A 66 13.45 19.11 24.87
C VAL A 66 13.46 19.38 23.37
N SER A 67 14.62 19.69 22.82
CA SER A 67 14.85 19.84 21.38
C SER A 67 15.53 18.58 20.84
N ILE A 68 14.94 17.98 19.81
CA ILE A 68 15.33 16.68 19.27
C ILE A 68 15.57 16.80 17.76
N ASP A 69 16.73 16.33 17.29
CA ASP A 69 16.95 16.05 15.89
C ASP A 69 16.41 14.65 15.56
N LEU A 70 15.28 14.58 14.87
CA LEU A 70 14.65 13.32 14.49
C LEU A 70 15.40 12.57 13.39
N LYS A 71 16.22 13.25 12.57
CA LYS A 71 17.00 12.61 11.48
C LYS A 71 18.21 11.90 12.05
N GLU A 72 19.00 12.62 12.84
CA GLU A 72 20.21 12.10 13.49
C GLU A 72 19.91 11.31 14.76
N GLN A 73 18.64 11.28 15.20
CA GLN A 73 18.21 10.65 16.45
C GLN A 73 19.06 11.15 17.64
N ALA A 74 19.24 12.47 17.71
CA ALA A 74 20.07 13.13 18.71
C ALA A 74 19.23 14.12 19.52
N ILE A 75 19.41 14.10 20.85
CA ILE A 75 18.79 15.08 21.75
C ILE A 75 19.77 16.25 21.86
N LEU A 76 19.39 17.43 21.37
CA LEU A 76 20.25 18.61 21.29
C LEU A 76 20.33 19.35 22.61
N SER A 77 19.17 19.58 23.23
CA SER A 77 19.07 20.29 24.51
C SER A 77 17.82 19.88 25.27
N ALA A 78 17.91 19.89 26.60
CA ALA A 78 16.79 19.62 27.48
C ALA A 78 16.81 20.57 28.67
N THR A 79 15.65 21.15 28.99
CA THR A 79 15.48 22.06 30.12
C THR A 79 14.25 21.66 30.90
N CYS A 80 14.34 21.73 32.22
CA CYS A 80 13.23 21.49 33.13
C CYS A 80 13.09 22.64 34.12
N THR A 81 11.87 22.95 34.55
CA THR A 81 11.62 24.00 35.57
C THR A 81 11.92 23.55 37.00
N CYS A 82 12.46 22.36 37.21
CA CYS A 82 12.85 21.90 38.54
C CYS A 82 14.17 22.56 39.00
N PRO A 83 14.50 22.55 40.31
CA PRO A 83 15.74 23.14 40.82
C PRO A 83 17.03 22.58 40.20
N ARG A 84 16.97 21.35 39.68
CA ARG A 84 18.07 20.71 38.96
C ARG A 84 17.95 20.82 37.45
N GLY A 85 16.95 21.50 36.90
CA GLY A 85 16.51 21.30 35.52
C GLY A 85 17.37 21.96 34.43
N GLN A 86 18.41 22.70 34.81
CA GLN A 86 19.53 23.05 33.94
C GLN A 86 20.58 21.93 33.86
N ALA A 87 20.58 21.01 34.82
CA ALA A 87 21.30 19.75 34.79
C ALA A 87 20.36 18.60 34.39
N LEU A 88 20.89 17.53 33.82
CA LEU A 88 20.09 16.35 33.46
C LEU A 88 19.34 15.81 34.69
N CYS A 89 18.02 15.86 34.66
CA CYS A 89 17.15 15.47 35.77
C CYS A 89 16.23 14.30 35.39
N HIS A 90 15.80 13.54 36.38
CA HIS A 90 14.89 12.41 36.16
C HIS A 90 13.54 12.79 35.51
N HIS A 91 13.06 14.03 35.62
CA HIS A 91 11.85 14.46 34.91
C HIS A 91 12.06 14.52 33.38
N ILE A 92 13.25 14.92 32.93
CA ILE A 92 13.62 14.89 31.52
C ILE A 92 13.64 13.44 31.03
N ALA A 93 14.30 12.55 31.79
CA ALA A 93 14.32 11.12 31.46
C ALA A 93 12.90 10.53 31.41
N ALA A 94 12.03 10.82 32.37
CA ALA A 94 10.65 10.33 32.41
C ALA A 94 9.84 10.76 31.17
N LEU A 95 9.99 12.02 30.73
CA LEU A 95 9.32 12.50 29.51
C LEU A 95 9.84 11.80 28.24
N LEU A 96 11.15 11.52 28.17
CA LEU A 96 11.75 10.81 27.03
C LEU A 96 11.34 9.33 26.98
N TYR A 97 11.25 8.65 28.13
CA TYR A 97 10.66 7.31 28.22
C TYR A 97 9.21 7.30 27.75
N TYR A 98 8.41 8.27 28.21
CA TYR A 98 7.02 8.39 27.78
C TYR A 98 6.91 8.60 26.26
N THR A 99 7.77 9.44 25.70
CA THR A 99 7.80 9.72 24.25
C THR A 99 8.21 8.48 23.45
N HIS A 100 9.23 7.75 23.91
CA HIS A 100 9.66 6.51 23.27
C HIS A 100 8.51 5.51 23.16
N TYR A 101 7.81 5.24 24.26
CA TYR A 101 6.78 4.20 24.28
C TYR A 101 5.42 4.62 23.71
N ASN A 102 5.06 5.91 23.81
CA ASN A 102 3.71 6.38 23.45
C ASN A 102 3.64 7.18 22.14
N VAL A 103 4.76 7.40 21.45
CA VAL A 103 4.77 8.11 20.15
C VAL A 103 5.36 7.22 19.06
N SER A 104 4.49 6.75 18.18
CA SER A 104 4.87 5.98 17.01
C SER A 104 5.22 6.89 15.84
N SER A 105 6.11 6.41 14.97
CA SER A 105 6.46 7.09 13.71
C SER A 105 5.26 7.36 12.79
N THR A 106 4.16 6.61 12.98
CA THR A 106 2.89 6.73 12.26
C THR A 106 1.88 7.70 12.90
N ASP A 107 2.13 8.23 14.10
CA ASP A 107 1.29 9.25 14.74
C ASP A 107 1.55 10.62 14.11
N VAL A 108 1.08 10.79 12.87
CA VAL A 108 0.90 12.09 12.23
C VAL A 108 -0.53 12.49 12.49
N GLU A 109 -0.77 13.71 13.01
CA GLU A 109 -2.12 14.29 13.04
C GLU A 109 -2.68 14.31 11.62
N GLN A 110 -3.53 13.34 11.30
CA GLN A 110 -4.27 13.31 10.04
C GLN A 110 -5.32 14.43 10.09
N LYS A 111 -4.97 15.61 9.58
CA LYS A 111 -5.93 16.70 9.40
C LYS A 111 -6.76 16.45 8.15
N TRP A 112 -7.92 15.82 8.34
CA TRP A 112 -8.97 15.82 7.34
C TRP A 112 -9.57 17.22 7.27
N THR A 113 -9.35 17.92 6.17
CA THR A 113 -10.02 19.20 5.93
C THR A 113 -11.47 18.88 5.55
N ILE A 114 -12.36 18.85 6.55
CA ILE A 114 -13.80 18.88 6.28
C ILE A 114 -14.06 20.25 5.65
N LYS A 115 -14.45 20.26 4.38
CA LYS A 115 -14.91 21.50 3.72
C LYS A 115 -16.09 22.00 4.55
N ALA A 116 -16.07 23.27 4.98
CA ALA A 116 -17.17 23.90 5.67
C ALA A 116 -18.40 23.92 4.75
N GLY A 117 -19.20 22.85 4.80
CA GLY A 117 -20.55 22.77 4.28
C GLY A 117 -21.46 23.54 5.21
N SER A 118 -22.42 24.24 4.61
CA SER A 118 -23.34 25.16 5.26
C SER A 118 -23.99 24.62 6.54
N SER A 119 -24.07 25.52 7.52
CA SER A 119 -24.91 25.50 8.72
C SER A 119 -26.06 24.48 8.75
N SER A 120 -26.13 23.80 9.90
CA SER A 120 -27.27 23.04 10.43
C SER A 120 -27.45 21.62 9.93
N GLU A 121 -26.44 20.77 10.11
CA GLU A 121 -26.69 19.32 10.22
C GLU A 121 -26.67 18.93 11.69
N ILE A 122 -27.86 18.58 12.19
CA ILE A 122 -28.05 17.93 13.49
C ILE A 122 -27.06 16.76 13.55
N VAL A 123 -26.13 16.81 14.49
CA VAL A 123 -25.19 15.71 14.74
C VAL A 123 -26.01 14.53 15.25
N LYS A 124 -26.35 13.62 14.34
CA LYS A 124 -27.06 12.39 14.69
C LYS A 124 -26.09 11.43 15.34
N VAL A 125 -26.45 10.90 16.50
CA VAL A 125 -25.69 9.82 17.15
C VAL A 125 -25.75 8.56 16.28
N ILE A 126 -24.76 7.66 16.44
CA ILE A 126 -24.69 6.39 15.69
C ILE A 126 -26.02 5.63 15.77
N GLU A 127 -26.69 5.66 16.93
CA GLU A 127 -27.99 4.99 17.09
C GLU A 127 -29.12 5.62 16.26
N GLU A 128 -29.07 6.93 15.96
CA GLU A 128 -30.03 7.61 15.08
C GLU A 128 -29.72 7.40 13.60
N LEU A 129 -28.44 7.27 13.23
CA LEU A 129 -28.01 7.03 11.85
C LEU A 129 -28.28 5.59 11.41
N TYR A 130 -28.03 4.63 12.30
CA TYR A 130 -28.16 3.21 11.98
C TYR A 130 -29.47 2.62 12.47
N GLY A 131 -30.22 3.33 13.32
CA GLY A 131 -31.34 2.78 14.05
C GLY A 131 -30.85 1.64 14.95
N CYS A 132 -31.23 1.62 16.22
CA CYS A 132 -31.30 0.32 16.89
C CYS A 132 -32.54 -0.38 16.31
N GLY A 133 -32.46 -0.78 15.03
CA GLY A 133 -33.50 -1.53 14.37
C GLY A 133 -33.79 -2.75 15.23
N GLU A 134 -35.07 -3.09 15.39
CA GLU A 134 -35.53 -4.22 16.21
C GLU A 134 -34.85 -5.55 15.86
N ASN A 135 -34.14 -5.60 14.74
CA ASN A 135 -33.20 -6.63 14.36
C ASN A 135 -31.90 -6.50 15.17
N LYS A 136 -31.92 -7.01 16.41
CA LYS A 136 -30.70 -7.40 17.14
C LYS A 136 -29.79 -8.13 16.16
N PHE A 137 -28.50 -7.74 16.12
CA PHE A 137 -27.48 -8.49 15.39
C PHE A 137 -27.64 -9.98 15.72
N MET A 138 -28.15 -10.74 14.76
CA MET A 138 -28.31 -12.17 14.86
C MET A 138 -27.10 -12.74 14.15
N ALA A 139 -26.10 -13.18 14.92
CA ALA A 139 -25.05 -14.04 14.36
C ALA A 139 -25.76 -15.16 13.61
N MET A 140 -25.33 -15.47 12.38
CA MET A 140 -26.01 -16.49 11.58
C MET A 140 -26.06 -17.80 12.36
N SER A 141 -27.24 -18.16 12.85
CA SER A 141 -27.46 -19.41 13.56
C SER A 141 -27.83 -20.47 12.54
N GLY A 142 -26.84 -21.24 12.09
CA GLY A 142 -27.03 -22.37 11.19
C GLY A 142 -25.70 -22.88 10.66
N ASP A 143 -25.61 -24.19 10.46
CA ASP A 143 -24.46 -24.78 9.79
C ASP A 143 -24.33 -24.19 8.39
N ILE A 144 -23.14 -23.66 8.08
CA ILE A 144 -22.84 -23.13 6.76
C ILE A 144 -22.76 -24.30 5.80
N SER A 145 -23.72 -24.40 4.87
CA SER A 145 -23.71 -25.42 3.82
C SER A 145 -22.65 -25.10 2.76
N THR A 146 -22.17 -26.13 2.07
CA THR A 146 -21.18 -26.02 1.00
C THR A 146 -21.65 -25.12 -0.13
N GLU A 147 -22.94 -25.12 -0.46
CA GLU A 147 -23.52 -24.31 -1.52
C GLU A 147 -23.48 -22.81 -1.17
N LYS A 148 -23.76 -22.45 0.09
CA LYS A 148 -23.67 -21.06 0.56
C LYS A 148 -22.24 -20.53 0.55
N ILE A 149 -21.26 -21.39 0.83
CA ILE A 149 -19.83 -21.04 0.72
C ILE A 149 -19.47 -20.75 -0.73
N GLU A 150 -19.90 -21.60 -1.67
CA GLU A 150 -19.63 -21.41 -3.10
C GLU A 150 -20.28 -20.14 -3.65
N GLU A 151 -21.52 -19.87 -3.28
CA GLU A 151 -22.22 -18.64 -3.64
C GLU A 151 -21.49 -17.39 -3.10
N PHE A 152 -21.08 -17.43 -1.84
CA PHE A 152 -20.31 -16.35 -1.23
C PHE A 152 -18.96 -16.14 -1.90
N LYS A 153 -18.22 -17.22 -2.21
CA LYS A 153 -16.95 -17.15 -2.97
C LYS A 153 -17.15 -16.53 -4.35
N LYS A 154 -18.22 -16.89 -5.05
CA LYS A 154 -18.58 -16.33 -6.37
C LYS A 154 -18.84 -14.82 -6.27
N ASN A 155 -19.57 -14.39 -5.24
CA ASN A 155 -19.86 -12.98 -5.00
C ASN A 155 -18.60 -12.18 -4.64
N LEU A 156 -17.71 -12.75 -3.81
CA LEU A 156 -16.42 -12.15 -3.48
C LEU A 156 -15.55 -11.92 -4.72
N GLY A 157 -15.51 -12.88 -5.65
CA GLY A 157 -14.76 -12.77 -6.91
C GLY A 157 -15.27 -11.66 -7.85
N GLN A 158 -16.54 -11.24 -7.71
CA GLN A 158 -17.14 -10.16 -8.50
C GLN A 158 -16.90 -8.78 -7.87
N THR A 159 -16.64 -8.72 -6.57
CA THR A 159 -16.34 -7.45 -5.89
C THR A 159 -14.87 -7.07 -6.08
N ASN A 160 -14.60 -5.89 -6.64
CA ASN A 160 -13.25 -5.36 -6.88
C ASN A 160 -12.44 -5.01 -5.61
N VAL A 161 -12.86 -5.46 -4.42
CA VAL A 161 -12.46 -4.86 -3.13
C VAL A 161 -11.37 -5.65 -2.40
N VAL A 162 -11.03 -6.88 -2.80
CA VAL A 162 -10.00 -7.67 -2.10
C VAL A 162 -8.89 -8.14 -3.04
N GLY A 163 -7.67 -7.67 -2.80
CA GLY A 163 -6.44 -8.00 -3.56
C GLY A 163 -6.01 -9.47 -3.52
N PHE A 164 -6.80 -10.35 -2.89
CA PHE A 164 -6.51 -11.77 -2.73
C PHE A 164 -7.67 -12.68 -3.19
N SER A 165 -8.63 -12.17 -3.97
CA SER A 165 -9.73 -12.98 -4.52
C SER A 165 -9.24 -14.17 -5.37
N TRP A 166 -8.00 -14.12 -5.88
CA TRP A 166 -7.36 -15.24 -6.57
C TRP A 166 -7.15 -16.48 -5.68
N LEU A 167 -7.01 -16.32 -4.35
CA LEU A 167 -6.93 -17.45 -3.40
C LEU A 167 -8.24 -18.25 -3.33
N LEU A 168 -9.35 -17.66 -3.78
CA LEU A 168 -10.66 -18.30 -3.81
C LEU A 168 -10.88 -19.10 -5.09
N LYS A 169 -10.00 -18.98 -6.09
CA LYS A 169 -10.08 -19.78 -7.31
C LYS A 169 -9.67 -21.21 -7.01
N SER A 170 -10.33 -22.17 -7.67
CA SER A 170 -9.92 -23.56 -7.65
C SER A 170 -8.50 -23.68 -8.19
N ASN A 171 -7.73 -24.57 -7.58
CA ASN A 171 -6.40 -24.90 -8.10
C ASN A 171 -6.58 -25.46 -9.52
N PRO A 172 -5.77 -25.05 -10.52
CA PRO A 172 -5.94 -25.53 -11.88
C PRO A 172 -5.79 -27.06 -11.90
N GLU A 173 -6.84 -27.77 -12.34
CA GLU A 173 -6.88 -29.24 -12.39
C GLU A 173 -5.86 -29.83 -13.36
N LYS A 174 -5.41 -29.03 -14.34
CA LYS A 174 -4.41 -29.40 -15.33
C LYS A 174 -3.26 -28.40 -15.27
N PRO A 175 -2.01 -28.86 -15.40
CA PRO A 175 -0.89 -27.94 -15.60
C PRO A 175 -1.24 -27.04 -16.78
N VAL A 176 -1.07 -25.73 -16.60
CA VAL A 176 -1.32 -24.74 -17.65
C VAL A 176 -0.53 -25.20 -18.87
N PRO A 177 -1.18 -25.50 -20.01
CA PRO A 177 -0.46 -25.88 -21.22
C PRO A 177 0.56 -24.79 -21.52
N ARG A 178 1.84 -25.14 -21.63
CA ARG A 178 2.89 -24.19 -22.04
C ARG A 178 2.78 -23.97 -23.55
N PHE A 179 1.71 -23.30 -23.97
CA PHE A 179 1.51 -22.93 -25.37
C PHE A 179 2.38 -21.73 -25.78
N LEU A 180 3.10 -21.12 -24.82
CA LEU A 180 4.04 -20.03 -25.06
C LEU A 180 5.27 -20.13 -24.16
N THR A 181 6.42 -19.81 -24.74
CA THR A 181 7.66 -19.58 -23.98
C THR A 181 7.52 -18.32 -23.13
N ASN A 182 7.74 -18.46 -21.83
CA ASN A 182 7.70 -17.34 -20.91
C ASN A 182 8.94 -16.46 -21.10
N ILE A 183 8.72 -15.20 -21.48
CA ILE A 183 9.81 -14.25 -21.73
C ILE A 183 10.64 -14.02 -20.45
N ASP A 184 10.04 -14.04 -19.26
CA ASP A 184 10.79 -13.95 -18.00
C ASP A 184 11.80 -15.09 -17.87
N GLU A 185 11.40 -16.33 -18.21
CA GLU A 185 12.27 -17.50 -18.12
C GLU A 185 13.42 -17.42 -19.13
N ILE A 186 13.18 -16.88 -20.32
CA ILE A 186 14.23 -16.65 -21.32
C ILE A 186 15.23 -15.62 -20.80
N LEU A 187 14.74 -14.48 -20.29
CA LEU A 187 15.58 -13.38 -19.81
C LEU A 187 16.42 -13.76 -18.58
N LEU A 188 15.93 -14.69 -17.76
CA LEU A 188 16.62 -15.20 -16.57
C LEU A 188 17.48 -16.43 -16.86
N SER A 189 17.44 -16.96 -18.10
CA SER A 189 18.23 -18.15 -18.46
C SER A 189 19.72 -17.84 -18.50
N GLU A 190 20.54 -18.80 -18.07
CA GLU A 190 22.00 -18.68 -18.14
C GLU A 190 22.48 -18.45 -19.58
N GLY A 191 21.78 -19.05 -20.56
CA GLY A 191 22.07 -18.87 -21.98
C GLY A 191 21.86 -17.43 -22.47
N TYR A 192 20.85 -16.72 -21.97
CA TYR A 192 20.65 -15.31 -22.29
C TYR A 192 21.68 -14.40 -21.59
N LEU A 193 21.99 -14.70 -20.32
CA LEU A 193 22.94 -13.91 -19.53
C LEU A 193 24.38 -14.02 -20.04
N SER A 194 24.77 -15.21 -20.52
CA SER A 194 26.12 -15.50 -21.04
C SER A 194 26.29 -15.15 -22.53
N SER A 195 25.21 -14.85 -23.26
CA SER A 195 25.29 -14.54 -24.68
C SER A 195 25.89 -13.15 -24.94
N GLU A 196 26.83 -13.08 -25.89
CA GLU A 196 27.39 -11.81 -26.37
C GLU A 196 26.34 -10.97 -27.12
N ASP A 197 25.51 -11.62 -27.96
CA ASP A 197 24.41 -10.97 -28.69
C ASP A 197 23.04 -11.40 -28.15
N LYS A 198 22.63 -10.67 -27.12
CA LYS A 198 21.33 -10.83 -26.46
C LYS A 198 20.15 -10.61 -27.40
N SER A 199 20.29 -9.78 -28.44
CA SER A 199 19.19 -9.47 -29.35
C SER A 199 18.90 -10.67 -30.24
N THR A 200 19.94 -11.25 -30.83
CA THR A 200 19.81 -12.44 -31.67
C THR A 200 19.35 -13.65 -30.87
N TYR A 201 19.85 -13.82 -29.64
CA TYR A 201 19.39 -14.88 -28.74
C TYR A 201 17.89 -14.78 -28.46
N LEU A 202 17.41 -13.58 -28.12
CA LEU A 202 16.00 -13.34 -27.83
C LEU A 202 15.13 -13.57 -29.07
N MET A 203 15.55 -13.07 -30.24
CA MET A 203 14.84 -13.28 -31.50
C MET A 203 14.71 -14.77 -31.85
N ALA A 204 15.78 -15.55 -31.66
CA ALA A 204 15.77 -16.98 -31.93
C ALA A 204 14.86 -17.75 -30.96
N LYS A 205 14.86 -17.40 -29.67
CA LYS A 205 14.04 -18.06 -28.64
C LYS A 205 12.58 -17.60 -28.62
N CYS A 206 12.28 -16.42 -29.14
CA CYS A 206 10.93 -15.89 -29.25
C CYS A 206 10.30 -16.11 -30.64
N ALA A 207 11.02 -16.74 -31.57
CA ALA A 207 10.46 -17.17 -32.85
C ALA A 207 9.33 -18.19 -32.60
N VAL A 208 8.25 -18.06 -33.36
CA VAL A 208 7.04 -18.90 -33.22
C VAL A 208 6.72 -19.49 -34.59
N SER A 209 6.44 -20.80 -34.65
CA SER A 209 6.02 -21.49 -35.87
C SER A 209 4.53 -21.26 -36.15
N GLU A 210 4.08 -21.59 -37.37
CA GLU A 210 2.67 -21.44 -37.74
C GLU A 210 1.77 -22.38 -36.92
N GLU A 211 2.27 -23.57 -36.60
CA GLU A 211 1.58 -24.54 -35.75
C GLU A 211 1.39 -24.00 -34.33
N GLU A 212 2.46 -23.43 -33.75
CA GLU A 212 2.40 -22.77 -32.44
C GLU A 212 1.45 -21.57 -32.46
N VAL A 213 1.39 -20.78 -33.55
CA VAL A 213 0.42 -19.70 -33.72
C VAL A 213 -1.02 -20.22 -33.64
N GLN A 214 -1.33 -21.34 -34.30
CA GLN A 214 -2.66 -21.94 -34.26
C GLN A 214 -3.03 -22.44 -32.85
N GLU A 215 -2.08 -23.06 -32.14
CA GLU A 215 -2.27 -23.48 -30.75
C GLU A 215 -2.54 -22.29 -29.82
N ILE A 216 -1.78 -21.20 -29.97
CA ILE A 216 -1.99 -19.97 -29.20
C ILE A 216 -3.38 -19.39 -29.48
N VAL A 217 -3.80 -19.34 -30.74
CA VAL A 217 -5.12 -18.83 -31.13
C VAL A 217 -6.22 -19.67 -30.47
N ALA A 218 -6.13 -21.00 -30.55
CA ALA A 218 -7.09 -21.90 -29.91
C ALA A 218 -7.12 -21.74 -28.38
N ALA A 219 -5.95 -21.62 -27.74
CA ALA A 219 -5.82 -21.47 -26.29
C ALA A 219 -6.30 -20.11 -25.75
N THR A 220 -6.38 -19.08 -26.61
CA THR A 220 -6.71 -17.69 -26.24
C THR A 220 -8.08 -17.20 -26.74
N ILE A 221 -8.93 -18.12 -27.22
CA ILE A 221 -10.32 -17.82 -27.59
C ILE A 221 -11.06 -17.18 -26.41
N GLY A 222 -11.84 -16.13 -26.65
CA GLY A 222 -12.53 -15.35 -25.62
C GLY A 222 -11.82 -14.05 -25.25
N GLN A 223 -10.61 -13.81 -25.74
CA GLN A 223 -9.87 -12.56 -25.53
C GLN A 223 -9.74 -12.23 -24.02
N HIS A 224 -10.21 -11.06 -23.58
CA HIS A 224 -10.07 -10.58 -22.20
C HIS A 224 -10.76 -11.44 -21.14
N SER A 225 -11.75 -12.27 -21.51
CA SER A 225 -12.39 -13.20 -20.57
C SER A 225 -11.61 -14.50 -20.37
N ASN A 226 -10.61 -14.76 -21.22
CA ASN A 226 -9.73 -15.91 -21.12
C ASN A 226 -8.40 -15.50 -20.46
N GLU A 227 -8.02 -16.19 -19.38
CA GLU A 227 -6.79 -15.91 -18.63
C GLU A 227 -5.54 -16.15 -19.46
N ASN A 228 -5.56 -17.16 -20.34
CA ASN A 228 -4.46 -17.47 -21.26
C ASN A 228 -4.16 -16.29 -22.19
N TRP A 229 -5.17 -15.48 -22.54
CA TRP A 229 -4.98 -14.30 -23.37
C TRP A 229 -4.16 -13.22 -22.65
N LEU A 230 -4.34 -13.05 -21.34
CA LEU A 230 -3.53 -12.12 -20.54
C LEU A 230 -2.09 -12.62 -20.41
N ILE A 231 -1.92 -13.92 -20.16
CA ILE A 231 -0.59 -14.56 -20.08
C ILE A 231 0.16 -14.38 -21.40
N ALA A 232 -0.49 -14.65 -22.53
CA ALA A 232 0.09 -14.53 -23.86
C ALA A 232 0.56 -13.12 -24.21
N ARG A 233 -0.02 -12.09 -23.58
CA ARG A 233 0.30 -10.67 -23.85
C ARG A 233 1.38 -10.12 -22.93
N LYS A 234 1.74 -10.82 -21.85
CA LYS A 234 2.77 -10.38 -20.92
C LYS A 234 4.10 -10.21 -21.65
N TYR A 235 4.74 -9.05 -21.50
CA TYR A 235 5.98 -8.65 -22.19
C TYR A 235 5.96 -8.68 -23.72
N ARG A 236 4.78 -8.67 -24.35
CA ARG A 236 4.66 -8.56 -25.80
C ARG A 236 4.10 -7.20 -26.20
N ILE A 237 4.61 -6.64 -27.29
CA ILE A 237 4.07 -5.41 -27.85
C ILE A 237 2.78 -5.76 -28.62
N THR A 238 1.70 -5.03 -28.32
CA THR A 238 0.38 -5.31 -28.87
C THR A 238 0.01 -4.25 -29.91
N ALA A 239 -0.77 -4.62 -30.92
CA ALA A 239 -1.12 -3.74 -32.04
C ALA A 239 -1.69 -2.39 -31.57
N SER A 240 -2.58 -2.39 -30.57
CA SER A 240 -3.19 -1.17 -30.02
C SER A 240 -2.20 -0.24 -29.30
N ARG A 241 -1.04 -0.75 -28.86
CA ARG A 241 0.01 0.03 -28.19
C ARG A 241 1.25 0.26 -29.07
N PHE A 242 1.34 -0.38 -30.23
CA PHE A 242 2.49 -0.28 -31.13
C PHE A 242 2.74 1.16 -31.62
N GLY A 243 1.66 1.93 -31.83
CA GLY A 243 1.77 3.35 -32.21
C GLY A 243 2.53 4.21 -31.18
N LEU A 244 2.40 3.90 -29.87
CA LEU A 244 3.15 4.58 -28.81
C LEU A 244 4.65 4.30 -28.91
N VAL A 245 5.00 3.05 -29.24
CA VAL A 245 6.39 2.62 -29.44
C VAL A 245 6.99 3.35 -30.65
N LEU A 246 6.29 3.37 -31.79
CA LEU A 246 6.74 4.08 -32.98
C LEU A 246 6.98 5.57 -32.69
N ASN A 247 6.07 6.23 -31.97
CA ASN A 247 6.22 7.63 -31.57
C ASN A 247 7.41 7.85 -30.62
N ALA A 248 7.72 6.91 -29.73
CA ALA A 248 8.89 6.98 -28.88
C ALA A 248 10.18 6.83 -29.70
N CYS A 249 10.24 5.86 -30.61
CA CYS A 249 11.37 5.66 -31.51
C CYS A 249 11.65 6.89 -32.37
N ARG A 250 10.61 7.50 -32.98
CA ARG A 250 10.75 8.72 -33.78
C ARG A 250 11.33 9.90 -32.99
N ARG A 251 11.01 9.99 -31.70
CA ARG A 251 11.51 11.05 -30.81
C ARG A 251 12.88 10.72 -30.20
N GLY A 252 13.36 9.49 -30.33
CA GLY A 252 14.56 9.01 -29.64
C GLY A 252 14.45 9.04 -28.11
N CYS A 253 13.24 9.05 -27.55
CA CYS A 253 12.99 9.24 -26.12
C CYS A 253 12.00 8.19 -25.60
N PHE A 254 12.42 7.47 -24.55
CA PHE A 254 11.67 6.36 -23.94
C PHE A 254 11.33 6.69 -22.48
N PRO A 255 10.26 7.48 -22.23
CA PRO A 255 9.92 7.90 -20.88
C PRO A 255 9.40 6.72 -20.03
N PRO A 256 9.56 6.74 -18.69
CA PRO A 256 9.03 5.70 -17.79
C PRO A 256 7.52 5.44 -17.95
N SER A 257 6.76 6.47 -18.31
CA SER A 257 5.32 6.40 -18.58
C SER A 257 4.98 5.46 -19.75
N LEU A 258 5.86 5.34 -20.76
CA LEU A 258 5.70 4.38 -21.85
C LEU A 258 5.78 2.95 -21.33
N PHE A 259 6.80 2.63 -20.54
CA PHE A 259 6.98 1.29 -19.97
C PHE A 259 5.83 0.92 -19.05
N LYS A 260 5.37 1.86 -18.21
CA LYS A 260 4.17 1.67 -17.38
C LYS A 260 2.93 1.35 -18.22
N ALA A 261 2.72 2.12 -19.30
CA ALA A 261 1.60 1.90 -20.21
C ALA A 261 1.70 0.55 -20.94
N LEU A 262 2.91 0.07 -21.27
CA LEU A 262 3.12 -1.21 -21.92
C LEU A 262 2.92 -2.38 -20.95
N MET A 263 3.45 -2.31 -19.73
CA MET A 263 3.46 -3.41 -18.75
C MET A 263 2.18 -3.53 -17.92
N GLU A 264 1.75 -2.47 -17.25
CA GLU A 264 0.66 -2.54 -16.27
C GLU A 264 -0.71 -2.42 -16.95
N GLY A 265 -0.78 -1.62 -18.02
CA GLY A 265 -2.04 -1.21 -18.61
C GLY A 265 -2.90 -0.37 -17.66
N TYR A 266 -3.87 0.35 -18.23
CA TYR A 266 -4.85 1.09 -17.46
C TYR A 266 -6.19 0.36 -17.57
N SER A 267 -6.92 0.19 -16.46
CA SER A 267 -8.32 -0.24 -16.55
C SER A 267 -9.11 0.86 -17.27
N LEU A 268 -9.74 0.47 -18.37
CA LEU A 268 -10.60 1.35 -19.18
C LEU A 268 -12.08 1.16 -18.86
N ASP A 269 -12.41 0.43 -17.79
CA ASP A 269 -13.80 0.06 -17.47
C ASP A 269 -14.66 1.27 -17.10
N ARG A 270 -14.04 2.38 -16.70
CA ARG A 270 -14.73 3.65 -16.41
C ARG A 270 -14.98 4.49 -17.67
N VAL A 271 -14.42 4.11 -18.82
CA VAL A 271 -14.50 4.88 -20.07
C VAL A 271 -15.75 4.47 -20.83
N ARG A 272 -16.76 5.35 -20.87
CA ARG A 272 -18.06 5.09 -21.52
C ARG A 272 -17.94 4.63 -22.97
N ALA A 273 -17.02 5.20 -23.75
CA ALA A 273 -16.80 4.81 -25.14
C ALA A 273 -16.29 3.35 -25.27
N VAL A 274 -15.46 2.90 -24.33
CA VAL A 274 -14.97 1.52 -24.30
C VAL A 274 -16.08 0.57 -23.90
N GLN A 275 -16.91 0.94 -22.92
CA GLN A 275 -18.06 0.14 -22.52
C GLN A 275 -19.06 -0.02 -23.68
N TRP A 276 -19.38 1.08 -24.36
CA TRP A 276 -20.25 1.05 -25.54
C TRP A 276 -19.69 0.12 -26.63
N GLY A 277 -18.36 0.15 -26.85
CA GLY A 277 -17.70 -0.76 -27.79
C GLY A 277 -17.89 -2.22 -27.42
N LYS A 278 -17.66 -2.60 -26.15
CA LYS A 278 -17.87 -3.96 -25.65
C LYS A 278 -19.32 -4.43 -25.86
N ASP A 279 -20.29 -3.57 -25.53
CA ASP A 279 -21.71 -3.90 -25.58
C ASP A 279 -22.23 -4.09 -27.02
N ASN A 280 -21.67 -3.35 -27.98
CA ASN A 280 -22.14 -3.35 -29.37
C ASN A 280 -21.27 -4.16 -30.34
N GLU A 281 -20.16 -4.75 -29.87
CA GLU A 281 -19.21 -5.51 -30.70
C GLU A 281 -19.89 -6.66 -31.45
N GLN A 282 -20.75 -7.43 -30.77
CA GLN A 282 -21.47 -8.55 -31.39
C GLN A 282 -22.40 -8.09 -32.51
N THR A 283 -23.14 -7.00 -32.30
CA THR A 283 -24.01 -6.40 -33.32
C THR A 283 -23.20 -5.91 -34.51
N ALA A 284 -22.02 -5.31 -34.28
CA ALA A 284 -21.12 -4.88 -35.34
C ALA A 284 -20.61 -6.06 -36.17
N ILE A 285 -20.20 -7.17 -35.53
CA ILE A 285 -19.77 -8.40 -36.21
C ILE A 285 -20.90 -8.99 -37.06
N GLN A 286 -22.13 -9.05 -36.53
CA GLN A 286 -23.29 -9.54 -37.28
C GLN A 286 -23.56 -8.68 -38.53
N LYS A 287 -23.56 -7.35 -38.40
CA LYS A 287 -23.74 -6.43 -39.53
C LYS A 287 -22.61 -6.53 -40.54
N PHE A 288 -21.38 -6.74 -40.09
CA PHE A 288 -20.22 -6.95 -40.96
C PHE A 288 -20.36 -8.22 -41.79
N ARG A 289 -20.77 -9.34 -41.16
CA ARG A 289 -21.00 -10.62 -41.84
C ARG A 289 -22.18 -10.60 -42.81
N GLN A 290 -23.20 -9.78 -42.54
CA GLN A 290 -24.39 -9.64 -43.40
C GLN A 290 -24.14 -8.81 -44.66
N LYS A 291 -23.10 -7.97 -44.71
CA LYS A 291 -22.74 -7.25 -45.93
C LYS A 291 -22.06 -8.23 -46.89
N PRO A 292 -22.64 -8.50 -48.08
CA PRO A 292 -21.95 -9.28 -49.09
C PRO A 292 -20.79 -8.42 -49.60
N THR A 293 -19.57 -8.94 -49.39
CA THR A 293 -18.31 -8.57 -50.04
C THR A 293 -18.02 -7.06 -50.12
N LEU A 294 -17.13 -6.59 -49.25
CA LEU A 294 -16.38 -5.36 -49.48
C LEU A 294 -15.75 -5.47 -50.88
N LYS A 295 -16.21 -4.65 -51.83
CA LYS A 295 -15.55 -4.47 -53.14
C LYS A 295 -14.15 -3.91 -52.95
#